data_AF-A0A959R2E8-F1
#
_entry.id   AF-A0A959R2E8-F1
#
_cell.length_a   1.000
_cell.length_b   1.000
_cell.length_c   1.000
_cell.angle_alpha   90.00
_cell.angle_beta   90.00
_cell.angle_gamma   90.00
#
_symmetry.space_group_name_H-M   'P 1'
#
loop_
_entity.id
_entity.type
_entity.pdbx_description
1 polymer ?
#
loop_
_entity_poly.entity_id
_entity_poly.type
_entity_poly.pdbx_seq_one_letter_code
_entity_poly.pdbx_strand_id
1 'polypeptide(L)'
;MRKLLCPIEVGLGLLLATILLSCGPIKEPQMEQGGLYTVEDGEGTFRPAKILAFDSSVVHLRLYCNTLSYRPDTVVADTLRLVAYPGEPVAREHFPVSRQLFLFWLPERVGFDSVHPDERALVGEWENSERVVVGE
;
A
#
# COMPACT_ATOMS: atom_id res chain seq x y z
N MET A 1 39.20 48.60 -47.83
CA MET A 1 39.31 47.42 -48.74
C MET A 1 39.38 46.15 -47.89
N ARG A 2 38.64 45.10 -48.31
CA ARG A 2 38.50 43.71 -47.79
C ARG A 2 37.47 43.51 -46.65
N LYS A 3 36.22 43.16 -47.01
CA LYS A 3 35.53 41.83 -47.09
C LYS A 3 34.75 41.53 -45.78
N LEU A 4 33.44 41.76 -45.68
CA LEU A 4 32.30 40.86 -46.03
C LEU A 4 32.44 39.42 -45.51
N LEU A 5 31.63 39.04 -44.50
CA LEU A 5 30.66 37.92 -44.46
C LEU A 5 30.36 37.45 -43.01
N CYS A 6 29.07 37.39 -42.67
CA CYS A 6 28.48 36.62 -41.54
C CYS A 6 28.33 35.14 -41.98
N PRO A 7 28.26 34.14 -41.08
CA PRO A 7 26.97 33.46 -40.87
C PRO A 7 26.74 32.86 -39.45
N ILE A 8 25.52 32.96 -38.90
CA ILE A 8 24.45 31.91 -38.81
C ILE A 8 24.59 30.95 -37.62
N GLU A 9 23.57 31.03 -36.75
CA GLU A 9 22.88 29.98 -36.00
C GLU A 9 23.64 28.70 -35.61
N VAL A 10 23.97 28.55 -34.33
CA VAL A 10 23.91 27.24 -33.65
C VAL A 10 23.63 27.48 -32.17
N GLY A 11 22.54 26.93 -31.63
CA GLY A 11 22.37 26.90 -30.18
C GLY A 11 20.97 26.70 -29.61
N LEU A 12 19.92 26.56 -30.41
CA LEU A 12 18.57 26.21 -29.93
C LEU A 12 18.42 24.71 -29.60
N GLY A 13 19.50 24.04 -29.20
CA GLY A 13 19.59 22.58 -29.05
C GLY A 13 19.82 22.09 -27.62
N LEU A 14 19.76 22.96 -26.61
CA LEU A 14 20.14 22.60 -25.23
C LEU A 14 19.17 23.12 -24.17
N LEU A 15 17.85 23.06 -24.43
CA LEU A 15 16.83 23.37 -23.40
C LEU A 15 15.75 22.30 -23.23
N LEU A 16 15.93 21.11 -23.83
CA LEU A 16 14.91 20.04 -23.84
C LEU A 16 15.37 18.70 -23.23
N ALA A 17 16.43 18.70 -22.41
CA ALA A 17 17.02 17.47 -21.87
C ALA A 17 16.92 17.30 -20.34
N THR A 18 16.18 18.16 -19.62
CA THR A 18 16.15 18.14 -18.14
C THR A 18 14.86 17.62 -17.51
N ILE A 19 13.86 17.16 -18.28
CA ILE A 19 12.54 16.78 -17.72
C ILE A 19 12.43 15.29 -17.32
N LEU A 20 13.40 14.42 -17.64
CA LEU A 20 13.23 12.96 -17.51
C LEU A 20 13.92 12.28 -16.30
N LEU A 21 14.39 13.00 -15.27
CA LEU A 21 15.13 12.39 -14.16
C LEU A 21 14.65 12.79 -12.76
N SER A 22 13.34 12.92 -12.56
CA SER A 22 12.76 13.00 -11.20
C SER A 22 11.79 11.85 -10.92
N CYS A 23 12.12 10.63 -11.34
CA CYS A 23 11.63 9.44 -10.65
C CYS A 23 12.58 9.16 -9.48
N GLY A 24 12.32 9.77 -8.32
CA GLY A 24 12.90 9.31 -7.08
C GLY A 24 12.50 7.84 -6.85
N PRO A 25 13.34 7.00 -6.20
CA PRO A 25 12.94 5.64 -5.89
C PRO A 25 11.64 5.69 -5.08
N ILE A 26 10.61 4.98 -5.55
CA ILE A 26 9.39 4.75 -4.77
C ILE A 26 9.86 3.99 -3.54
N LYS A 27 9.91 4.67 -2.40
CA LYS A 27 10.28 4.05 -1.14
C LYS A 27 9.15 3.10 -0.76
N GLU A 28 9.38 1.80 -0.93
CA GLU A 28 8.43 0.80 -0.44
C GLU A 28 8.19 1.06 1.06
N PRO A 29 6.94 1.06 1.52
CA PRO A 29 6.66 1.15 2.94
C PRO A 29 7.30 -0.04 3.63
N GLN A 30 7.99 0.24 4.73
CA GLN A 30 8.54 -0.82 5.58
C GLN A 30 7.35 -1.60 6.16
N MET A 31 7.12 -2.79 5.64
CA MET A 31 6.10 -3.70 6.14
C MET A 31 6.54 -4.26 7.49
N GLU A 32 5.66 -4.21 8.47
CA GLU A 32 5.90 -4.66 9.83
C GLU A 32 4.70 -5.48 10.29
N GLN A 33 4.96 -6.65 10.86
CA GLN A 33 3.92 -7.50 11.43
C GLN A 33 3.31 -6.79 12.65
N GLY A 34 1.98 -6.68 12.70
CA GLY A 34 1.26 -5.87 13.68
C GLY A 34 1.18 -4.37 13.31
N GLY A 35 1.84 -3.94 12.23
CA GLY A 35 1.69 -2.57 11.74
C GLY A 35 0.25 -2.29 11.32
N LEU A 36 -0.26 -1.13 11.72
CA LEU A 36 -1.53 -0.56 11.24
C LEU A 36 -1.23 0.39 10.09
N TYR A 37 -1.94 0.22 8.99
CA TYR A 37 -1.79 0.98 7.76
C TYR A 37 -3.11 1.58 7.33
N THR A 38 -3.07 2.71 6.64
CA THR A 38 -4.15 3.13 5.75
C THR A 38 -3.83 2.70 4.33
N VAL A 39 -4.82 2.20 3.62
CA VAL A 39 -4.75 1.78 2.21
C VAL A 39 -5.84 2.51 1.40
N GLU A 40 -5.57 2.81 0.14
CA GLU A 40 -6.58 3.41 -0.75
C GLU A 40 -7.66 2.40 -1.11
N ASP A 41 -8.92 2.83 -1.01
CA ASP A 41 -10.11 2.02 -1.30
C ASP A 41 -10.87 2.55 -2.53
N GLY A 42 -10.25 3.45 -3.29
CA GLY A 42 -10.86 4.14 -4.42
C GLY A 42 -11.55 5.45 -4.02
N GLU A 43 -11.87 6.26 -5.03
CA GLU A 43 -12.59 7.54 -4.89
C GLU A 43 -12.02 8.52 -3.83
N GLY A 44 -10.70 8.44 -3.56
CA GLY A 44 -10.04 9.27 -2.55
C GLY A 44 -10.35 8.89 -1.10
N THR A 45 -10.90 7.70 -0.87
CA THR A 45 -11.17 7.16 0.46
C THR A 45 -10.09 6.17 0.88
N PHE A 46 -9.93 6.02 2.20
CA PHE A 46 -8.95 5.12 2.79
C PHE A 46 -9.61 4.15 3.76
N ARG A 47 -9.05 2.94 3.86
CA ARG A 47 -9.41 1.95 4.87
C ARG A 47 -8.22 1.60 5.74
N PRO A 48 -8.43 1.37 7.05
CA PRO A 48 -7.42 0.77 7.89
C PRO A 48 -7.20 -0.70 7.55
N ALA A 49 -5.96 -1.13 7.62
CA ALA A 49 -5.52 -2.51 7.46
C ALA A 49 -4.46 -2.84 8.52
N LYS A 50 -4.48 -4.05 9.08
CA LYS A 50 -3.42 -4.56 9.96
C LYS A 50 -2.69 -5.69 9.24
N ILE A 51 -1.35 -5.66 9.23
CA ILE A 51 -0.55 -6.79 8.72
C ILE A 51 -0.49 -7.86 9.81
N LEU A 52 -1.02 -9.04 9.54
CA LEU A 52 -1.02 -10.19 10.46
C LEU A 52 0.23 -11.06 10.27
N ALA A 53 0.65 -11.23 9.02
CA ALA A 53 1.85 -11.95 8.58
C ALA A 53 2.18 -11.54 7.13
N PHE A 54 3.39 -11.80 6.66
CA PHE A 54 3.75 -11.62 5.25
C PHE A 54 5.01 -12.41 4.88
N ASP A 55 5.16 -12.71 3.59
CA ASP A 55 6.37 -13.28 2.99
C ASP A 55 6.81 -12.49 1.73
N SER A 56 7.60 -13.12 0.85
CA SER A 56 8.06 -12.50 -0.41
C SER A 56 6.94 -12.19 -1.40
N SER A 57 5.81 -12.88 -1.31
CA SER A 57 4.73 -12.90 -2.29
C SER A 57 3.37 -12.50 -1.73
N VAL A 58 3.06 -12.84 -0.49
CA VAL A 58 1.74 -12.70 0.12
C VAL A 58 1.79 -11.81 1.35
N VAL A 59 0.76 -10.99 1.52
CA VAL A 59 0.52 -10.19 2.73
C VAL A 59 -0.82 -10.61 3.31
N HIS A 60 -0.81 -11.08 4.56
CA HIS A 60 -2.02 -11.44 5.29
C HIS A 60 -2.52 -10.22 6.04
N LEU A 61 -3.68 -9.71 5.64
CA LEU A 61 -4.24 -8.50 6.20
C LEU A 61 -5.48 -8.80 7.04
N ARG A 62 -5.72 -7.98 8.05
CA ARG A 62 -7.06 -7.74 8.59
C ARG A 62 -7.53 -6.40 8.05
N LEU A 63 -8.65 -6.39 7.31
CA LEU A 63 -9.23 -5.16 6.76
C LEU A 63 -10.38 -4.67 7.64
N TYR A 64 -10.33 -3.41 8.04
CA TYR A 64 -11.37 -2.80 8.85
C TYR A 64 -12.39 -2.06 7.96
N CYS A 65 -13.62 -1.95 8.43
CA CYS A 65 -14.71 -1.34 7.67
C CYS A 65 -14.78 0.19 7.82
N ASN A 66 -13.88 0.79 8.59
CA ASN A 66 -13.80 2.23 8.74
C ASN A 66 -13.45 2.84 7.37
N THR A 67 -14.28 3.77 6.90
CA THR A 67 -13.97 4.63 5.76
C THR A 67 -13.43 5.95 6.28
N LEU A 68 -12.25 6.33 5.81
CA LEU A 68 -11.58 7.58 6.17
C LEU A 68 -11.54 8.49 4.95
N SER A 69 -11.87 9.77 5.13
CA SER A 69 -11.81 10.80 4.07
C SER A 69 -10.41 11.41 3.91
N TYR A 70 -9.49 11.10 4.81
CA TYR A 70 -8.08 11.51 4.77
C TYR A 70 -7.23 10.48 5.52
N ARG A 71 -5.90 10.51 5.34
CA ARG A 71 -4.96 9.66 6.09
C ARG A 71 -4.63 10.32 7.43
N PRO A 72 -5.03 9.76 8.58
CA PRO A 72 -4.65 10.28 9.88
C PRO A 72 -3.19 9.93 10.20
N ASP A 73 -2.51 10.76 10.97
CA ASP A 73 -1.15 10.46 11.44
C ASP A 73 -1.10 9.27 12.40
N THR A 74 -2.21 8.99 13.08
CA THR A 74 -2.29 7.91 14.07
C THR A 74 -3.68 7.27 14.11
N VAL A 75 -3.70 5.96 14.28
CA VAL A 75 -4.89 5.12 14.51
C VAL A 75 -4.64 4.22 15.71
N VAL A 76 -5.63 4.09 16.58
CA VAL A 76 -5.63 3.16 17.72
C VAL A 76 -6.49 1.95 17.37
N ALA A 77 -5.96 0.74 17.54
CA ALA A 77 -6.64 -0.50 17.12
C ALA A 77 -8.05 -0.66 17.71
N ASP A 78 -8.24 -0.31 18.99
CA ASP A 78 -9.53 -0.43 19.69
C ASP A 78 -10.65 0.46 19.11
N THR A 79 -10.29 1.42 18.26
CA THR A 79 -11.26 2.30 17.58
C THR A 79 -11.74 1.73 16.23
N LEU A 80 -11.10 0.66 15.77
CA LEU A 80 -11.34 0.06 14.47
C LEU A 80 -12.47 -0.97 14.54
N ARG A 81 -13.29 -0.99 13.49
CA ARG A 81 -14.49 -1.83 13.41
C ARG A 81 -14.27 -2.94 12.41
N LEU A 82 -14.59 -4.15 12.83
CA LEU A 82 -14.77 -5.30 11.95
C LEU A 82 -16.26 -5.41 11.59
N VAL A 83 -16.59 -5.73 10.34
CA VAL A 83 -17.97 -6.10 9.98
C VAL A 83 -18.06 -7.61 10.00
N ALA A 84 -18.82 -8.16 10.95
CA ALA A 84 -19.36 -9.50 10.83
C ALA A 84 -20.50 -9.46 9.81
N TYR A 85 -20.40 -10.22 8.71
CA TYR A 85 -21.60 -10.49 7.91
C TYR A 85 -22.56 -11.35 8.74
N PRO A 86 -23.87 -11.06 8.77
CA PRO A 86 -24.82 -11.94 9.44
C PRO A 86 -24.75 -13.35 8.84
N GLY A 87 -24.39 -14.35 9.65
CA GLY A 87 -24.23 -15.73 9.20
C GLY A 87 -22.79 -16.17 8.90
N GLU A 88 -21.82 -15.25 8.94
CA GLU A 88 -20.40 -15.60 8.90
C GLU A 88 -19.81 -15.47 10.32
N PRO A 89 -19.20 -16.53 10.88
CA PRO A 89 -18.66 -16.49 12.25
C PRO A 89 -17.45 -15.56 12.39
N VAL A 90 -16.90 -15.13 11.27
CA VAL A 90 -15.64 -14.40 11.18
C VAL A 90 -15.98 -13.18 10.33
N ALA A 91 -15.73 -11.98 10.83
CA ALA A 91 -15.69 -10.80 9.98
C ALA A 91 -14.66 -11.05 8.83
N ARG A 92 -14.41 -10.14 7.88
CA ARG A 92 -13.23 -10.32 7.01
C ARG A 92 -11.93 -10.10 7.82
N GLU A 93 -11.64 -11.02 8.73
CA GLU A 93 -10.61 -10.98 9.76
C GLU A 93 -9.24 -11.33 9.19
N HIS A 94 -9.21 -12.01 8.05
CA HIS A 94 -8.02 -12.48 7.34
C HIS A 94 -8.25 -12.37 5.82
N PHE A 95 -7.41 -11.58 5.16
CA PHE A 95 -7.50 -11.24 3.75
C PHE A 95 -6.10 -11.34 3.11
N PRO A 96 -5.73 -12.52 2.59
CA PRO A 96 -4.47 -12.74 1.88
C PRO A 96 -4.51 -12.03 0.53
N VAL A 97 -3.55 -11.12 0.32
CA VAL A 97 -3.38 -10.39 -0.94
C VAL A 97 -1.97 -10.58 -1.47
N SER A 98 -1.78 -10.44 -2.77
CA SER A 98 -0.44 -10.37 -3.33
C SER A 98 0.27 -9.12 -2.79
N ARG A 99 1.58 -9.22 -2.56
CA ARG A 99 2.40 -8.08 -2.13
C ARG A 99 2.28 -6.91 -3.09
N GLN A 100 2.22 -7.20 -4.39
CA GLN A 100 2.05 -6.18 -5.42
C GLN A 100 0.71 -5.44 -5.28
N LEU A 101 -0.39 -6.15 -5.02
CA LEU A 101 -1.69 -5.53 -4.79
C LEU A 101 -1.68 -4.66 -3.53
N PHE A 102 -1.09 -5.15 -2.43
CA PHE A 102 -0.97 -4.36 -1.20
C PHE A 102 -0.21 -3.05 -1.44
N LEU A 103 0.94 -3.11 -2.12
CA LEU A 103 1.73 -1.94 -2.46
C LEU A 103 0.99 -0.98 -3.41
N PHE A 104 0.19 -1.53 -4.33
CA PHE A 104 -0.66 -0.75 -5.23
C PHE A 104 -1.73 0.05 -4.48
N TRP A 105 -2.19 -0.42 -3.31
CA TRP A 105 -3.08 0.35 -2.44
C TRP A 105 -2.40 1.47 -1.65
N LEU A 106 -1.14 1.79 -1.96
CA LEU A 106 -0.36 2.88 -1.36
C LEU A 106 -0.44 2.86 0.18
N PRO A 107 0.09 1.83 0.85
CA PRO A 107 -0.05 1.70 2.29
C PRO A 107 0.80 2.72 3.04
N GLU A 108 0.21 3.36 4.05
CA GLU A 108 0.92 4.28 4.95
C GLU A 108 0.73 3.85 6.40
N ARG A 109 1.84 3.66 7.13
CA ARG A 109 1.82 3.18 8.52
C ARG A 109 1.33 4.29 9.45
N VAL A 110 0.25 4.03 10.16
CA VAL A 110 -0.44 4.96 11.07
C VAL A 110 -0.53 4.43 12.49
N GLY A 111 0.12 3.31 12.79
CA GLY A 111 0.10 2.76 14.14
C GLY A 111 0.71 1.37 14.21
N PHE A 112 0.57 0.78 15.39
CA PHE A 112 1.01 -0.58 15.67
C PHE A 112 0.09 -1.18 16.71
N ASP A 113 -0.24 -2.45 16.52
CA ASP A 113 -0.93 -3.29 17.47
C ASP A 113 -0.42 -4.72 17.34
N SER A 114 -0.05 -5.34 18.46
CA SER A 114 0.54 -6.68 18.42
C SER A 114 -0.45 -7.67 17.80
N VAL A 115 0.04 -8.60 16.97
CA VAL A 115 -0.83 -9.65 16.41
C VAL A 115 -1.23 -10.60 17.54
N HIS A 116 -2.52 -10.70 17.82
CA HIS A 116 -3.06 -11.52 18.89
C HIS A 116 -3.04 -13.02 18.53
N PRO A 117 -3.12 -13.94 19.53
CA PRO A 117 -3.08 -15.37 19.27
C PRO A 117 -4.19 -15.90 18.35
N ASP A 118 -5.39 -15.37 18.46
CA ASP A 118 -6.53 -15.63 17.58
C ASP A 118 -6.26 -15.17 16.15
N GLU A 119 -5.67 -13.99 15.96
CA GLU A 119 -5.28 -13.48 14.64
C GLU A 119 -4.21 -14.36 13.96
N ARG A 120 -3.26 -14.90 14.74
CA ARG A 120 -2.26 -15.85 14.22
C ARG A 120 -2.88 -17.19 13.83
N ALA A 121 -3.90 -17.65 14.56
CA ALA A 121 -4.58 -18.90 14.25
C ALA A 121 -5.23 -18.84 12.86
N LEU A 122 -5.84 -17.71 12.49
CA LEU A 122 -6.42 -17.51 11.16
C LEU A 122 -5.40 -17.66 10.02
N VAL A 123 -4.18 -17.13 10.21
CA VAL A 123 -3.08 -17.29 9.24
C VAL A 123 -2.69 -18.77 9.11
N GLY A 124 -2.53 -19.46 10.25
CA GLY A 124 -2.21 -20.89 10.26
C GLY A 124 -3.29 -21.76 9.63
N GLU A 125 -4.57 -21.44 9.83
CA GLU A 125 -5.69 -22.14 9.18
C GLU A 125 -5.63 -21.99 7.66
N TRP A 126 -5.35 -20.79 7.15
CA TRP A 126 -5.16 -20.55 5.71
C TRP A 126 -3.96 -21.30 5.12
N GLU A 127 -2.84 -21.39 5.85
CA GLU A 127 -1.67 -22.12 5.38
C GLU A 127 -1.95 -23.62 5.14
N ASN A 128 -2.95 -24.15 5.86
CA ASN A 128 -3.40 -25.54 5.81
C ASN A 128 -4.66 -25.77 4.94
N SER A 129 -5.14 -24.75 4.22
CA SER A 129 -6.33 -24.83 3.37
C SER A 129 -6.00 -24.68 1.87
N GLU A 130 -7.04 -24.61 1.03
CA GLU A 130 -6.89 -24.22 -0.38
C GLU A 130 -6.56 -22.73 -0.45
N ARG A 131 -5.28 -22.43 -0.71
CA ARG A 131 -4.75 -21.08 -0.67
C ARG A 131 -5.32 -20.24 -1.81
N VAL A 132 -6.22 -19.33 -1.46
CA VAL A 132 -6.68 -18.26 -2.34
C VAL A 132 -5.94 -16.98 -1.96
N VAL A 133 -5.31 -16.33 -2.93
CA VAL A 133 -4.67 -15.01 -2.79
C VAL A 133 -5.37 -14.04 -3.73
N VAL A 134 -5.69 -12.86 -3.24
CA VAL A 134 -6.32 -11.81 -4.06
C VAL A 134 -5.25 -10.99 -4.79
N GLY A 135 -5.43 -10.82 -6.10
CA GLY A 135 -4.49 -10.06 -6.94
C GLY A 135 -3.28 -10.85 -7.44
N GLU A 136 -3.40 -12.19 -7.51
CA GLU A 136 -2.58 -13.05 -8.38
C GLU A 136 -3.17 -13.15 -9.79
#